data_AF-A0A8T4HBK0-F1
#
_entry.id   AF-A0A8T4HBK0-F1
#
_cell.length_a   1.000
_cell.length_b   1.000
_cell.length_c   1.000
_cell.angle_alpha   90.00
_cell.angle_beta   90.00
_cell.angle_gamma   90.00
#
_symmetry.space_group_name_H-M   'P 1'
#
loop_
_entity.id
_entity.type
_entity.pdbx_description
1 polymer ?
#
loop_
_entity_poly.entity_id
_entity_poly.type
_entity_poly.pdbx_seq_one_letter_code
_entity_poly.pdbx_strand_id
1 'polypeptide(L)' 'MKTIQLKAFVKAFDHGHYRKYKNGFEIRVSNLDVSREKAQLLIDKHQWDLQISELDIRLRSFLVS' A
#
# COMPACT_ATOMS: atom_id res chain seq x y z
N MET A 1 -7.51 -1.36 -15.18
CA MET A 1 -8.25 -0.69 -14.08
C MET A 1 -7.41 -0.58 -12.81
N LYS A 2 -6.78 -1.65 -12.32
CA LYS A 2 -5.91 -1.62 -11.11
C LYS A 2 -4.79 -0.56 -11.15
N THR A 3 -4.17 -0.30 -12.29
CA THR A 3 -3.12 0.73 -12.41
C THR A 3 -3.59 2.15 -12.06
N ILE A 4 -4.85 2.50 -12.35
CA ILE A 4 -5.41 3.80 -11.99
C ILE A 4 -5.66 3.87 -10.48
N GLN A 5 -6.21 2.79 -9.91
CA GLN A 5 -6.43 2.66 -8.47
C GLN A 5 -5.12 2.69 -7.69
N LEU A 6 -4.06 2.01 -8.14
CA LEU A 6 -2.72 2.07 -7.52
C LEU A 6 -2.16 3.49 -7.48
N LYS A 7 -2.30 4.26 -8.57
CA LYS A 7 -1.88 5.67 -8.58
C LYS A 7 -2.72 6.52 -7.62
N ALA A 8 -4.03 6.30 -7.58
CA ALA A 8 -4.92 6.98 -6.65
C ALA A 8 -4.60 6.63 -5.19
N PHE A 9 -4.28 5.36 -4.92
CA PHE A 9 -3.86 4.86 -3.62
C PHE A 9 -2.58 5.56 -3.16
N VAL A 10 -1.52 5.60 -3.99
CA VAL A 10 -0.27 6.26 -3.62
C VAL A 10 -0.49 7.73 -3.28
N LYS A 11 -1.34 8.42 -4.04
CA LYS A 11 -1.70 9.83 -3.77
C LYS A 11 -2.49 10.00 -2.47
N ALA A 12 -3.37 9.06 -2.14
CA ALA A 12 -4.26 9.18 -0.98
C ALA A 12 -3.63 8.63 0.32
N PHE A 13 -2.72 7.66 0.22
CA PHE A 13 -2.01 7.11 1.37
C PHE A 13 -1.01 8.12 1.95
N ASP A 14 -0.36 8.88 1.06
CA ASP A 14 0.52 10.03 1.32
C ASP A 14 1.50 9.80 2.48
N HIS A 15 1.97 8.56 2.62
CA HIS A 15 2.80 8.14 3.74
C HIS A 15 3.77 7.03 3.31
N GLY A 16 5.03 7.15 3.74
CA GLY A 16 6.06 6.16 3.46
C GLY A 16 6.82 6.38 2.15
N HIS A 17 7.78 5.50 1.90
CA HIS A 17 8.58 5.48 0.67
C HIS A 17 8.06 4.41 -0.28
N TYR A 18 7.76 4.81 -1.51
CA TYR A 18 7.17 3.95 -2.52
C TYR A 18 8.22 3.51 -3.54
N ARG A 19 8.22 2.23 -3.90
CA ARG A 19 8.91 1.75 -5.10
C ARG A 19 8.01 0.82 -5.90
N LYS A 20 8.11 0.89 -7.22
CA LYS A 20 7.48 -0.12 -8.07
C LYS A 20 8.09 -1.47 -7.74
N TYR A 21 7.24 -2.45 -7.45
CA TYR A 21 7.68 -3.79 -7.10
C TYR A 21 6.64 -4.79 -7.59
N LYS A 22 7.08 -5.77 -8.39
CA LYS A 22 6.20 -6.75 -9.05
C LYS A 22 5.05 -6.05 -9.80
N ASN A 23 3.81 -6.41 -9.50
CA ASN A 23 2.58 -5.88 -10.08
C ASN A 23 1.99 -4.69 -9.31
N GLY A 24 2.72 -4.13 -8.33
CA GLY A 24 2.21 -3.09 -7.44
C GLY A 24 3.28 -2.13 -6.91
N PHE A 25 3.07 -1.63 -5.70
CA PHE A 25 4.01 -0.78 -4.97
C PHE A 25 4.42 -1.44 -3.65
N GLU A 26 5.72 -1.61 -3.44
CA GLU A 26 6.23 -1.83 -2.09
C GLU A 26 6.27 -0.48 -1.38
N ILE A 27 5.68 -0.45 -0.19
CA ILE A 27 5.56 0.73 0.65
C ILE A 27 6.33 0.48 1.92
N ARG A 28 7.38 1.27 2.15
CA ARG A 28 8.20 1.23 3.36
C ARG A 28 7.76 2.31 4.33
N VAL A 29 7.59 1.95 5.58
CA VAL A 29 6.98 2.79 6.60
C VAL A 29 7.71 2.67 7.93
N SER A 30 7.61 3.68 8.78
CA SER A 30 8.26 3.65 10.09
C SER A 30 7.54 2.74 11.08
N ASN A 31 6.20 2.68 11.00
CA ASN A 31 5.34 1.82 11.82
C ASN A 31 4.50 0.92 10.90
N LEU A 32 4.86 -0.37 10.85
CA LEU A 32 4.28 -1.31 9.90
C LEU A 32 2.79 -1.57 10.18
N ASP A 33 2.44 -1.85 11.43
CA ASP A 33 1.08 -2.25 11.80
C ASP A 33 0.07 -1.11 11.57
N VAL A 34 0.40 0.09 12.06
CA VAL A 34 -0.46 1.28 11.90
C VAL A 34 -0.62 1.65 10.41
N SER A 35 0.46 1.56 9.64
CA SER A 35 0.43 1.90 8.22
C SER A 35 -0.36 0.90 7.39
N ARG A 36 -0.24 -0.39 7.72
CA ARG A 36 -1.01 -1.46 7.08
C ARG A 36 -2.50 -1.28 7.34
N GLU A 37 -2.88 -1.01 8.59
CA GLU A 37 -4.29 -0.76 8.95
C GLU A 37 -4.84 0.46 8.20
N LYS A 38 -4.10 1.57 8.19
CA LYS A 38 -4.47 2.78 7.42
C LYS A 38 -4.64 2.48 5.93
N ALA A 39 -3.74 1.66 5.35
CA ALA A 39 -3.81 1.28 3.94
C ALA A 39 -5.07 0.44 3.67
N GLN A 40 -5.40 -0.52 4.54
CA GLN A 40 -6.59 -1.35 4.39
C GLN A 40 -7.87 -0.51 4.46
N LEU A 41 -7.97 0.36 5.47
CA LEU A 41 -9.12 1.28 5.62
C LEU A 41 -9.31 2.17 4.39
N LEU A 42 -8.20 2.61 3.77
CA LEU A 42 -8.26 3.44 2.57
C LEU A 42 -8.75 2.64 1.35
N ILE A 43 -8.27 1.41 1.17
CA ILE A 43 -8.72 0.50 0.10
C ILE A 43 -10.22 0.24 0.25
N ASP A 44 -10.68 -0.09 1.46
CA ASP A 44 -12.07 -0.41 1.76
C ASP A 44 -12.98 0.81 1.56
N LYS A 45 -12.56 1.98 2.06
CA LYS A 45 -13.31 3.25 1.93
C LYS A 45 -13.57 3.63 0.47
N HIS A 46 -12.60 3.38 -0.40
CA HIS A 46 -12.70 3.71 -1.83
C HIS A 46 -13.20 2.53 -2.68
N GLN A 47 -13.49 1.38 -2.06
CA GLN A 47 -13.88 0.14 -2.75
C GLN A 47 -12.92 -0.22 -3.88
N TRP A 48 -11.62 -0.03 -3.64
CA TRP A 48 -10.60 -0.37 -4.62
C TRP A 48 -10.37 -1.88 -4.68
N ASP A 49 -10.18 -2.42 -5.88
CA ASP A 49 -9.80 -3.81 -6.10
C ASP A 49 -8.27 -3.95 -5.98
N LEU A 50 -7.77 -3.60 -4.80
CA LEU A 50 -6.36 -3.68 -4.41
C LEU A 50 -6.23 -4.60 -3.20
N GLN A 51 -5.06 -5.24 -3.08
CA GLN A 51 -4.76 -6.14 -1.98
C GLN A 51 -3.45 -5.75 -1.32
N ILE A 52 -3.41 -5.90 0.01
CA ILE A 52 -2.18 -5.79 0.80
C ILE A 52 -1.59 -7.19 0.97
N SER A 53 -0.33 -7.35 0.60
CA SER A 53 0.39 -8.62 0.71
C SER A 53 1.87 -8.40 1.04
N GLU A 54 2.64 -9.49 1.12
CA GLU A 54 4.11 -9.46 1.28
C GLU A 54 4.61 -8.56 2.41
N LEU A 55 4.07 -8.77 3.61
CA LEU A 55 4.51 -8.08 4.83
C LEU A 55 5.96 -8.48 5.17
N ASP A 56 6.85 -7.49 5.20
CA ASP A 56 8.24 -7.64 5.62
C ASP A 56 8.49 -6.80 6.87
N ILE A 57 8.65 -7.48 8.01
CA ILE A 57 8.88 -6.85 9.31
C ILE A 57 10.29 -6.24 9.40
N ARG A 58 11.28 -6.82 8.70
CA ARG A 58 12.68 -6.34 8.71
C ARG A 58 12.80 -5.03 7.96
N LEU A 59 12.15 -4.93 6.80
CA LEU A 59 12.10 -3.71 5.98
C LEU A 59 10.99 -2.75 6.39
N ARG A 60 10.09 -3.17 7.30
CA ARG A 60 8.86 -2.47 7.67
C ARG A 60 8.09 -2.05 6.43
N SER A 61 7.76 -3.04 5.60
CA SER A 61 7.11 -2.82 4.32
C SER A 61 6.00 -3.80 4.02
N PHE A 62 5.15 -3.41 3.07
CA PHE A 62 4.11 -4.26 2.50
C PHE A 62 3.91 -3.91 1.02
N LEU A 63 3.39 -4.87 0.26
CA LEU A 63 3.00 -4.68 -1.13
C LEU A 63 1.52 -4.29 -1.22
N VAL A 64 1.21 -3.31 -2.06
CA VAL A 64 -0.15 -3.02 -2.53
C VAL A 64 -0.23 -3.27 -4.02
N SER A 65 -1.12 -4.17 -4.47
CA SER A 65 -1.29 -4.57 -5.87
C SER A 65 -2.74 -4.74 -6.29
#